data_AF-A0ABC8UP52-F1
#
_entry.id   AF-A0ABC8UP52-F1
#
_cell.length_a   1.000
_cell.length_b   1.000
_cell.length_c   1.000
_cell.angle_alpha   90.00
_cell.angle_beta   90.00
_cell.angle_gamma   90.00
#
_symmetry.space_group_name_H-M   'P 1'
#
loop_
_entity.id
_entity.type
_entity.pdbx_description
1 polymer ?
#
loop_
_entity_poly.entity_id
_entity_poly.type
_entity_poly.pdbx_seq_one_letter_code
_entity_poly.pdbx_strand_id
1 'polypeptide(L)'
;MHRESTGSGIESWDWSLEGEKCTYHALFPRAWTVYDGAPDPELKIICRQISPFIPHNYKESSFPVTVFTFTLSNSGKTAADVTLLFTWA
;
A
#
# COMPACT_ATOMS: atom_id res chain seq x y z
N MET A 1 -7.76 19.89 -9.07
CA MET A 1 -8.32 20.95 -8.21
C MET A 1 -8.14 20.50 -6.77
N HIS A 2 -7.35 21.20 -5.96
CA HIS A 2 -7.15 20.85 -4.56
C HIS A 2 -8.45 21.18 -3.81
N ARG A 3 -9.10 20.17 -3.21
CA ARG A 3 -10.29 20.37 -2.39
C ARG A 3 -9.79 20.74 -0.98
N GLU A 4 -10.05 21.96 -0.52
CA GLU A 4 -9.92 22.29 0.90
C GLU A 4 -10.95 21.46 1.68
N SER A 5 -10.48 20.62 2.60
CA SER A 5 -11.38 19.91 3.51
C SER A 5 -11.73 20.82 4.68
N THR A 6 -13.02 21.10 4.83
CA THR A 6 -13.59 21.83 5.97
C THR A 6 -13.83 20.93 7.19
N GLY A 7 -13.44 19.66 7.10
CA GLY A 7 -13.71 18.65 8.12
C GLY A 7 -12.58 18.50 9.16
N SER A 8 -12.93 18.14 10.39
CA SER A 8 -12.04 17.76 11.49
C SER A 8 -11.82 16.23 11.54
N GLY A 9 -10.57 15.79 11.65
CA GLY A 9 -10.23 14.37 11.77
C GLY A 9 -10.11 13.67 10.42
N ILE A 10 -10.62 12.44 10.29
CA ILE A 10 -10.41 11.59 9.08
C ILE A 10 -11.11 12.15 7.83
N GLU A 11 -12.10 13.02 7.98
CA GLU A 11 -12.75 13.74 6.86
C GLU A 11 -11.81 14.75 6.17
N SER A 12 -10.68 15.08 6.79
CA SER A 12 -9.61 15.88 6.16
C SER A 12 -8.73 15.10 5.19
N TRP A 13 -8.83 13.76 5.16
CA TRP A 13 -7.98 12.93 4.34
C TRP A 13 -8.43 12.92 2.88
N ASP A 14 -7.45 12.72 1.98
CA ASP A 14 -7.76 12.44 0.60
C ASP A 14 -8.19 10.98 0.44
N TRP A 15 -9.50 10.78 0.29
CA TRP A 15 -10.11 9.47 0.07
C TRP A 15 -10.19 9.07 -1.41
N SER A 16 -9.80 9.95 -2.33
CA SER A 16 -9.94 9.73 -3.77
C SER A 16 -8.79 8.88 -4.32
N LEU A 17 -8.95 7.56 -4.27
CA LEU A 17 -8.03 6.62 -4.91
C LEU A 17 -8.46 6.35 -6.36
N GLU A 18 -7.53 6.49 -7.31
CA GLU A 18 -7.73 6.10 -8.71
C GLU A 18 -7.70 4.57 -8.86
N GLY A 19 -8.82 3.91 -8.52
CA GLY A 19 -8.91 2.45 -8.48
C GLY A 19 -8.61 1.74 -9.81
N GLU A 20 -8.87 2.38 -10.94
CA GLU A 20 -8.55 1.85 -12.29
C GLU A 20 -7.04 1.70 -12.53
N LYS A 21 -6.23 2.47 -11.80
CA LYS A 21 -4.76 2.39 -11.80
C LYS A 21 -4.19 1.44 -10.75
N CYS A 22 -5.07 0.74 -10.03
CA CYS A 22 -4.69 -0.18 -8.97
C CYS A 22 -5.03 -1.61 -9.37
N THR A 23 -4.10 -2.54 -9.23
CA THR A 23 -4.34 -3.97 -9.46
C THR A 23 -4.03 -4.78 -8.21
N TYR A 24 -4.98 -5.58 -7.77
CA TYR A 24 -4.80 -6.52 -6.68
C TYR A 24 -4.55 -7.93 -7.21
N HIS A 25 -3.57 -8.61 -6.62
CA HIS A 25 -3.23 -9.99 -6.90
C HIS A 25 -3.15 -10.79 -5.60
N ALA A 26 -3.57 -12.05 -5.63
CA ALA A 26 -3.48 -12.93 -4.48
C ALA A 26 -3.07 -14.34 -4.86
N LEU A 27 -2.18 -14.90 -4.06
CA LEU A 27 -1.87 -16.33 -4.02
C LEU A 27 -1.47 -16.66 -2.59
N PHE A 28 -2.45 -17.14 -1.81
CA PHE A 28 -2.29 -17.42 -0.39
C PHE A 28 -0.98 -18.17 -0.09
N PRO A 29 -0.20 -17.76 0.93
CA PRO A 29 -0.50 -16.75 1.96
C PRO A 29 -0.08 -15.32 1.60
N ARG A 30 0.19 -15.06 0.32
CA ARG A 30 0.68 -13.76 -0.17
C ARG A 30 -0.41 -13.04 -0.93
N ALA A 31 -0.39 -11.71 -0.83
CA ALA A 31 -1.09 -10.85 -1.75
C ALA A 31 -0.23 -9.64 -2.07
N TRP A 32 -0.54 -8.96 -3.16
CA TRP A 32 0.09 -7.69 -3.49
C TRP A 32 -0.85 -6.76 -4.23
N THR A 33 -0.71 -5.48 -3.94
CA THR A 33 -1.41 -4.39 -4.61
C THR A 33 -0.37 -3.58 -5.36
N VAL A 34 -0.61 -3.39 -6.65
CA VAL A 34 0.17 -2.50 -7.52
C VAL A 34 -0.60 -1.21 -7.68
N TYR A 35 0.01 -0.09 -7.34
CA TYR A 35 -0.45 1.26 -7.62
C TYR A 35 0.43 1.80 -8.75
N ASP A 36 -0.13 1.94 -9.95
CA ASP A 36 0.63 2.30 -11.15
C ASP A 36 0.25 3.71 -11.61
N GLY A 37 1.08 4.71 -11.29
CA GLY A 37 0.77 6.09 -11.63
C GLY A 37 -0.24 6.77 -10.70
N ALA A 38 -0.36 6.28 -9.46
CA ALA A 38 -1.20 6.83 -8.39
C ALA A 38 -0.41 6.82 -7.05
N PRO A 39 -0.27 7.96 -6.34
CA PRO A 39 -0.84 9.28 -6.66
C PRO A 39 -0.09 10.06 -7.76
N ASP A 40 1.12 9.63 -8.14
CA ASP A 40 1.95 10.30 -9.14
C ASP A 40 2.15 9.41 -10.38
N PRO A 41 1.87 9.88 -11.62
CA PRO A 41 2.05 9.12 -12.85
C PRO A 41 3.45 8.53 -13.10
N GLU A 42 4.50 9.14 -12.54
CA GLU A 42 5.89 8.71 -12.70
C GLU A 42 6.34 7.71 -11.62
N LEU A 43 5.50 7.48 -10.59
CA LEU A 43 5.75 6.56 -9.49
C LEU A 43 4.92 5.28 -9.61
N LYS A 44 5.59 4.16 -9.37
CA LYS A 44 4.95 2.85 -9.18
C LYS A 44 5.23 2.35 -7.77
N ILE A 45 4.17 1.96 -7.07
CA ILE A 45 4.25 1.44 -5.71
C ILE A 45 3.69 0.03 -5.71
N ILE A 46 4.44 -0.92 -5.15
CA ILE A 46 3.98 -2.29 -4.95
C ILE A 46 3.99 -2.57 -3.46
N CYS A 47 2.80 -2.79 -2.89
CA CYS A 47 2.64 -3.25 -1.52
C CYS A 47 2.44 -4.77 -1.54
N ARG A 48 3.39 -5.52 -0.98
CA ARG A 48 3.28 -6.97 -0.75
C ARG A 48 2.91 -7.23 0.70
N GLN A 49 1.88 -8.03 0.92
CA GLN A 49 1.43 -8.44 2.25
C GLN A 49 1.52 -9.95 2.41
N ILE A 50 2.04 -10.38 3.56
CA ILE A 50 2.23 -11.80 3.89
C ILE A 50 2.04 -12.03 5.39
N SER A 51 1.32 -13.10 5.72
CA SER A 51 1.31 -13.68 7.06
C SER A 51 2.03 -15.03 7.05
N PRO A 52 2.64 -15.44 8.17
CA PRO A 52 3.31 -16.73 8.26
C PRO A 52 2.26 -17.85 8.19
N PHE A 53 2.23 -18.58 7.08
CA PHE A 53 1.48 -19.83 6.94
C PHE A 53 2.42 -20.90 6.39
N ILE A 54 3.10 -21.58 7.30
CA ILE A 54 4.23 -22.46 6.99
C ILE A 54 3.84 -23.89 7.43
N PRO A 55 3.70 -24.84 6.49
CA PRO A 55 3.37 -26.23 6.80
C PRO A 55 4.32 -26.83 7.85
N HIS A 56 3.75 -27.58 8.80
CA HIS A 56 4.47 -28.23 9.91
C HIS A 56 5.20 -27.27 10.87
N ASN A 57 4.99 -25.96 10.78
CA ASN A 57 5.45 -24.99 11.75
C ASN A 57 4.26 -24.41 12.51
N TYR A 58 4.11 -24.81 13.78
CA TYR A 58 2.99 -24.39 14.64
C TYR A 58 3.29 -23.15 15.48
N LYS A 59 4.56 -22.71 15.52
CA LYS A 59 4.96 -21.55 16.31
C LYS A 59 4.78 -20.29 15.48
N GLU A 60 5.58 -20.09 14.43
CA GLU A 60 5.49 -18.89 13.61
C GLU A 60 4.15 -18.79 12.88
N SER A 61 3.55 -19.92 12.45
CA SER A 61 2.23 -19.88 11.81
C SER A 61 1.08 -19.55 12.77
N SER A 62 1.34 -19.52 14.09
CA SER A 62 0.36 -19.06 15.09
C SER A 62 0.45 -17.57 15.39
N PHE A 63 1.44 -16.87 14.82
CA PHE A 63 1.65 -15.46 15.14
C PHE A 63 0.51 -14.59 14.57
N PRO A 64 -0.08 -13.70 15.38
CA PRO A 64 -1.06 -12.73 14.90
C PRO A 64 -0.33 -11.55 14.24
N VAL A 65 0.37 -11.82 13.13
CA VAL A 65 1.25 -10.86 12.48
C VAL A 65 1.07 -10.87 10.95
N THR A 66 1.27 -9.70 10.36
CA THR A 66 1.41 -9.53 8.91
C THR A 66 2.58 -8.60 8.62
N VAL A 67 3.24 -8.79 7.49
CA VAL A 67 4.32 -7.94 7.01
C VAL A 67 3.86 -7.23 5.75
N PHE A 68 3.98 -5.90 5.73
CA PHE A 68 3.80 -5.08 4.53
C PHE A 68 5.18 -4.68 3.99
N THR A 69 5.53 -5.16 2.80
CA THR A 69 6.79 -4.81 2.10
C THR A 69 6.46 -3.91 0.93
N PHE A 70 7.01 -2.70 0.96
CA PHE A 70 6.84 -1.73 -0.12
C PHE A 70 8.04 -1.73 -1.07
N THR A 71 7.75 -1.72 -2.37
CA THR A 71 8.74 -1.48 -3.42
C THR A 71 8.29 -0.27 -4.22
N LEU A 72 9.15 0.74 -4.29
CA LEU A 72 8.89 1.99 -4.99
C LEU A 72 9.83 2.11 -6.18
N SER A 73 9.28 2.44 -7.35
CA SER A 73 10.03 2.68 -8.56
C SER A 73 9.70 4.08 -9.09
N ASN A 74 10.72 4.93 -9.18
CA ASN A 74 10.61 6.24 -9.79
C ASN A 74 11.12 6.18 -11.24
N SER A 75 10.21 6.38 -12.20
CA SER A 75 10.52 6.46 -13.63
C SER A 75 10.66 7.89 -14.15
N GLY A 76 10.41 8.87 -13.27
CA GLY A 76 10.50 10.29 -13.57
C GLY A 76 11.93 10.77 -13.74
N LYS A 77 12.07 11.97 -14.31
CA LYS A 77 13.38 12.59 -14.58
C LYS A 77 13.99 13.25 -13.35
N THR A 78 13.23 13.38 -12.27
CA THR A 78 13.62 14.10 -11.06
C THR A 78 13.56 13.19 -9.84
N ALA A 79 14.31 13.54 -8.79
CA ALA A 79 14.22 12.84 -7.52
C ALA A 79 12.84 13.06 -6.90
N ALA A 80 12.28 12.00 -6.31
CA ALA A 80 10.99 12.03 -5.65
C ALA A 80 11.16 11.75 -4.16
N ASP A 81 10.58 12.61 -3.32
CA ASP A 81 10.47 12.39 -1.88
C ASP A 81 9.17 11.64 -1.60
N VAL A 82 9.28 10.46 -0.97
CA VAL A 82 8.12 9.60 -0.72
C VAL A 82 7.96 9.33 0.77
N THR A 83 6.73 9.51 1.27
CA THR A 83 6.33 9.15 2.63
C THR A 83 5.26 8.07 2.58
N LEU A 84 5.43 7.02 3.38
CA LEU A 84 4.44 5.96 3.57
C LEU A 84 3.84 6.08 4.96
N LEU A 85 2.52 6.20 5.05
CA LEU A 85 1.79 6.27 6.31
C LEU A 85 0.99 4.97 6.51
N PHE A 86 1.12 4.36 7.70
CA PHE A 86 0.27 3.28 8.15
C PHE A 86 -0.43 3.70 9.44
N THR A 87 -1.77 3.71 9.43
CA THR A 87 -2.60 4.11 10.56
C THR A 87 -3.54 2.99 10.98
N TRP A 88 -3.86 2.96 12.28
CA TRP A 88 -4.75 1.99 12.91
C TRP A 88 -5.52 2.65 14.06
N ALA A 89 -6.75 2.22 14.34
CA ALA A 89 -7.60 2.71 15.43
C ALA A 89 -8.31 1.55 16.14
#